data_AF-A0A9D8IVT3-F1
#
_entry.id   AF-A0A9D8IVT3-F1
#
_cell.length_a   1.000
_cell.length_b   1.000
_cell.length_c   1.000
_cell.angle_alpha   90.00
_cell.angle_beta   90.00
_cell.angle_gamma   90.00
#
_symmetry.space_group_name_H-M   'P 1'
#
loop_
_entity.id
_entity.type
_entity.pdbx_description
1 polymer ?
#
loop_
_entity_poly.entity_id
_entity_poly.type
_entity_poly.pdbx_seq_one_letter_code
_entity_poly.pdbx_strand_id
1 'polypeptide(L)'
;MQLLPNAGAPPAYDHYYPVARRYAPFIYHATDPRGGRQDIISNIDFDGDLVGNNNWDNFDRFELKPTVYYAVLETSTHYFISYHLFHPRDWNHFTFYLHDTHENDGENLQVVVRKKDNAVVILWTQAHYGSDVYANRGSGIGAGKVKIAGMFQLVDSLGVPSLDAHHAAVFVEAQGHGIYGTLDSSSEVIIRVDGTWEFEEESGILFRPAFDGEEVFEPKKTSSGIVPYQLVSTTEVLWPLLRDGLLTGDGRLLDGSVPYRDGFVTITEVPRYYDADRFSGPFGPDRGISPFALDFGFKEGTIGSLFFNPARRYAEMLSITGEWSSLYLHYPFHQNSHR
;
A
#
# COMPACT_ATOMS: atom_id res chain seq x y z
N MET A 1 -1.74 18.07 -23.87
CA MET A 1 -1.88 16.67 -24.31
C MET A 1 -0.48 16.09 -24.47
N GLN A 2 0.12 15.71 -23.36
CA GLN A 2 1.45 15.08 -23.34
C GLN A 2 1.17 13.58 -23.26
N LEU A 3 1.17 12.93 -24.42
CA LEU A 3 1.13 11.48 -24.51
C LEU A 3 2.34 10.94 -23.74
N LEU A 4 2.10 9.98 -22.85
CA LEU A 4 3.16 9.22 -22.18
C LEU A 4 4.19 8.73 -23.22
N PRO A 5 5.49 8.72 -22.90
CA PRO A 5 6.47 8.11 -23.77
C PRO A 5 6.17 6.61 -23.93
N ASN A 6 5.66 6.27 -25.11
CA ASN A 6 5.62 4.95 -25.73
C ASN A 6 5.13 3.76 -24.89
N ALA A 7 3.91 3.32 -25.23
CA ALA A 7 3.39 1.97 -25.06
C ALA A 7 4.19 0.91 -25.87
N GLY A 8 5.51 0.82 -25.69
CA GLY A 8 6.37 -0.05 -26.50
C GLY A 8 7.79 -0.30 -26.00
N ALA A 9 8.22 0.23 -24.85
CA ALA A 9 9.41 -0.29 -24.18
C ALA A 9 8.97 -1.48 -23.31
N PRO A 10 9.64 -2.65 -23.37
CA PRO A 10 9.43 -3.65 -22.32
C PRO A 10 9.71 -2.98 -20.97
N PRO A 11 8.86 -3.19 -19.94
CA PRO A 11 9.10 -2.60 -18.65
C PRO A 11 10.52 -2.93 -18.23
N ALA A 12 11.27 -1.92 -17.76
CA ALA A 12 12.53 -2.16 -17.08
C ALA A 12 12.24 -3.24 -16.04
N TYR A 13 12.87 -4.41 -16.19
CA TYR A 13 12.61 -5.53 -15.32
C TYR A 13 13.12 -5.16 -13.93
N ASP A 14 12.21 -4.77 -13.04
CA ASP A 14 12.53 -4.57 -11.63
C ASP A 14 13.02 -5.91 -11.09
N HIS A 15 14.32 -5.98 -10.76
CA HIS A 15 14.95 -7.19 -10.26
C HIS A 15 14.33 -7.68 -8.94
N TYR A 16 13.61 -6.82 -8.22
CA TYR A 16 12.87 -7.19 -7.02
C TYR A 16 11.48 -7.75 -7.28
N TYR A 17 10.98 -7.77 -8.52
CA TYR A 17 9.66 -8.33 -8.83
C TYR A 17 9.45 -9.74 -8.26
N PRO A 18 10.40 -10.69 -8.35
CA PRO A 18 10.23 -12.01 -7.73
C PRO A 18 10.11 -11.97 -6.20
N VAL A 19 10.81 -11.04 -5.54
CA VAL A 19 10.73 -10.85 -4.08
C VAL A 19 9.38 -10.25 -3.70
N ALA A 20 8.97 -9.17 -4.36
CA ALA A 20 7.67 -8.55 -4.13
C ALA A 20 6.54 -9.57 -4.36
N ARG A 21 6.56 -10.31 -5.47
CA ARG A 21 5.54 -11.32 -5.78
C ARG A 21 5.48 -12.45 -4.74
N ARG A 22 6.63 -12.92 -4.23
CA ARG A 22 6.70 -14.01 -3.24
C ARG A 22 6.04 -13.64 -1.89
N TYR A 23 6.09 -12.36 -1.52
CA TYR A 23 5.59 -11.86 -0.23
C TYR A 23 4.39 -10.94 -0.39
N ALA A 24 3.76 -10.93 -1.57
CA ALA A 24 2.64 -10.05 -1.86
C ALA A 24 1.42 -10.41 -0.98
N PRO A 25 0.65 -9.44 -0.50
CA PRO A 25 -0.43 -9.72 0.45
C PRO A 25 -1.60 -10.45 -0.21
N PHE A 26 -2.29 -11.27 0.58
CA PHE A 26 -3.67 -11.69 0.28
C PHE A 26 -4.59 -10.70 1.00
N ILE A 27 -5.40 -9.99 0.22
CA ILE A 27 -6.17 -8.84 0.69
C ILE A 27 -7.64 -9.23 0.70
N TYR A 28 -8.19 -9.40 1.90
CA TYR A 28 -9.59 -9.67 2.16
C TYR A 28 -10.31 -8.32 2.27
N HIS A 29 -10.87 -7.89 1.16
CA HIS A 29 -11.42 -6.56 1.00
C HIS A 29 -12.94 -6.60 1.18
N ALA A 30 -13.43 -5.96 2.22
CA ALA A 30 -14.86 -5.79 2.41
C ALA A 30 -15.43 -4.81 1.38
N THR A 31 -16.69 -5.00 0.99
CA THR A 31 -17.36 -4.23 -0.05
C THR A 31 -18.79 -3.94 0.39
N ASP A 32 -19.22 -2.69 0.22
CA ASP A 32 -20.59 -2.32 0.57
C ASP A 32 -21.54 -2.65 -0.60
N PRO A 33 -22.67 -3.33 -0.36
CA PRO A 33 -23.58 -3.76 -1.43
C PRO A 33 -24.23 -2.60 -2.22
N ARG A 34 -24.24 -1.37 -1.70
CA ARG A 34 -24.84 -0.19 -2.34
C ARG A 34 -23.84 0.55 -3.23
N GLY A 35 -22.53 0.40 -3.00
CA GLY A 35 -21.47 1.16 -3.66
C GLY A 35 -20.19 0.40 -3.97
N GLY A 36 -20.19 -0.94 -3.87
CA GLY A 36 -19.00 -1.81 -3.86
C GLY A 36 -18.07 -1.78 -5.06
N ARG A 37 -18.38 -0.99 -6.10
CA ARG A 37 -17.41 -0.68 -7.15
C ARG A 37 -16.34 0.30 -6.67
N GLN A 38 -16.70 1.25 -5.80
CA GLN A 38 -15.78 2.24 -5.25
C GLN A 38 -14.74 1.60 -4.33
N ASP A 39 -15.12 0.48 -3.71
CA ASP A 39 -14.24 -0.35 -2.87
C ASP A 39 -13.28 -1.23 -3.69
N ILE A 40 -13.32 -1.21 -5.02
CA ILE A 40 -12.40 -2.01 -5.85
C ILE A 40 -11.04 -1.31 -5.93
N ILE A 41 -10.00 -2.03 -5.49
CA ILE A 41 -8.60 -1.64 -5.72
C ILE A 41 -8.39 -1.40 -7.22
N SER A 42 -7.78 -0.28 -7.60
CA SER A 42 -7.58 0.13 -8.99
C SER A 42 -6.13 0.49 -9.29
N ASN A 43 -5.76 0.52 -10.58
CA ASN A 43 -4.59 1.26 -11.01
C ASN A 43 -4.84 2.77 -10.85
N ILE A 44 -3.77 3.50 -10.52
CA ILE A 44 -3.76 4.94 -10.28
C ILE A 44 -4.11 5.74 -11.53
N ASP A 45 -3.72 5.23 -12.71
CA ASP A 45 -3.92 5.83 -14.03
C ASP A 45 -5.10 5.19 -14.77
N PHE A 46 -6.19 4.83 -14.06
CA PHE A 46 -7.31 4.07 -14.63
C PHE A 46 -8.01 4.79 -15.80
N ASP A 47 -7.93 6.11 -15.85
CA ASP A 47 -8.45 6.94 -16.93
C ASP A 47 -7.41 7.30 -18.00
N GLY A 48 -6.18 6.80 -17.85
CA GLY A 48 -5.07 6.96 -18.78
C GLY A 48 -4.22 8.21 -18.56
N ASP A 49 -4.38 8.93 -17.44
CA ASP A 49 -3.50 10.03 -17.07
C ASP A 49 -3.00 9.94 -15.61
N LEU A 50 -2.31 10.98 -15.13
CA LEU A 50 -1.76 11.08 -13.77
C LEU A 50 -2.19 12.42 -13.15
N VAL A 51 -3.49 12.72 -13.26
CA VAL A 51 -4.14 13.91 -12.74
C VAL A 51 -5.04 13.47 -11.59
N GLY A 52 -4.69 13.80 -10.35
CA GLY A 52 -5.44 13.32 -9.18
C GLY A 52 -6.83 13.94 -9.07
N ASN A 53 -6.96 15.21 -9.46
CA ASN A 53 -8.14 16.03 -9.24
C ASN A 53 -9.28 15.88 -10.28
N ASN A 54 -9.22 14.85 -11.13
CA ASN A 54 -10.29 14.52 -12.10
C ASN A 54 -10.86 13.09 -11.94
N ASN A 55 -10.27 12.28 -11.04
CA ASN A 55 -10.58 10.86 -10.86
C ASN A 55 -12.04 10.64 -10.44
N TRP A 56 -12.61 11.56 -9.66
CA TRP A 56 -14.01 11.50 -9.25
C TRP A 56 -14.96 11.52 -10.44
N ASP A 57 -14.72 12.41 -11.39
CA ASP A 57 -15.55 12.57 -12.60
C ASP A 57 -15.28 11.48 -13.64
N ASN A 58 -14.08 10.92 -13.65
CA ASN A 58 -13.69 9.86 -14.58
C ASN A 58 -14.09 8.46 -14.10
N PHE A 59 -14.26 8.25 -12.79
CA PHE A 59 -14.57 6.95 -12.18
C PHE A 59 -15.60 6.12 -12.96
N ASP A 60 -16.76 6.69 -13.30
CA ASP A 60 -17.87 5.96 -13.94
C ASP A 60 -17.64 5.64 -15.43
N ARG A 61 -16.53 6.09 -16.02
CA ARG A 61 -16.27 6.06 -17.47
C ARG A 61 -15.17 5.08 -17.87
N PHE A 62 -14.38 4.60 -16.91
CA PHE A 62 -13.18 3.80 -17.17
C PHE A 62 -13.17 2.54 -16.30
N GLU A 63 -12.47 1.50 -16.77
CA GLU A 63 -12.34 0.22 -16.09
C GLU A 63 -11.34 0.32 -14.93
N LEU A 64 -11.67 -0.26 -13.77
CA LEU A 64 -10.80 -0.31 -12.60
C LEU A 64 -10.04 -1.63 -12.58
N LYS A 65 -8.77 -1.61 -12.98
CA LYS A 65 -7.96 -2.83 -13.03
C LYS A 65 -7.24 -3.05 -11.70
N PRO A 66 -7.51 -4.14 -10.95
CA PRO A 66 -6.88 -4.40 -9.67
C PRO A 66 -5.35 -4.39 -9.73
N THR A 67 -4.76 -3.39 -9.08
CA THR A 67 -3.32 -3.13 -9.14
C THR A 67 -2.80 -2.81 -7.76
N VAL A 68 -1.76 -3.51 -7.35
CA VAL A 68 -1.03 -3.25 -6.10
C VAL A 68 0.34 -2.72 -6.48
N TYR A 69 0.64 -1.52 -6.01
CA TYR A 69 1.95 -0.90 -6.23
C TYR A 69 2.91 -1.40 -5.17
N TYR A 70 4.19 -1.60 -5.52
CA TYR A 70 5.19 -2.08 -4.57
C TYR A 70 6.53 -1.35 -4.69
N ALA A 71 7.28 -1.33 -3.60
CA ALA A 71 8.69 -0.95 -3.58
C ALA A 71 9.46 -1.88 -2.65
N VAL A 72 10.68 -2.25 -3.04
CA VAL A 72 11.56 -3.09 -2.22
C VAL A 72 12.84 -2.36 -1.89
N LEU A 73 13.18 -2.33 -0.60
CA LEU A 73 14.51 -2.03 -0.12
C LEU A 73 15.13 -3.28 0.50
N GLU A 74 16.37 -3.56 0.14
CA GLU A 74 17.12 -4.73 0.62
C GLU A 74 18.32 -4.29 1.45
N THR A 75 18.46 -4.88 2.64
CA THR A 75 19.70 -4.84 3.42
C THR A 75 20.36 -6.20 3.43
N SER A 76 21.56 -6.29 4.02
CA SER A 76 22.24 -7.59 4.15
C SER A 76 21.41 -8.64 4.92
N THR A 77 20.45 -8.23 5.76
CA THR A 77 19.68 -9.15 6.61
C THR A 77 18.18 -9.18 6.34
N HIS A 78 17.59 -8.13 5.74
CA HIS A 78 16.14 -8.04 5.54
C HIS A 78 15.74 -7.49 4.16
N TYR A 79 14.55 -7.88 3.72
CA TYR A 79 13.78 -7.13 2.73
C TYR A 79 12.72 -6.30 3.44
N PHE A 80 12.51 -5.08 2.97
CA PHE A 80 11.42 -4.19 3.35
C PHE A 80 10.57 -3.96 2.11
N ILE A 81 9.36 -4.52 2.11
CA ILE A 81 8.50 -4.54 0.93
C ILE A 81 7.26 -3.74 1.24
N SER A 82 7.20 -2.53 0.71
CA SER A 82 6.01 -1.69 0.80
C SER A 82 5.04 -2.07 -0.30
N TYR A 83 3.76 -2.15 0.04
CA TYR A 83 2.66 -2.24 -0.91
C TYR A 83 1.69 -1.08 -0.70
N HIS A 84 1.10 -0.61 -1.79
CA HIS A 84 0.16 0.49 -1.81
C HIS A 84 -1.09 0.09 -2.59
N LEU A 85 -2.25 0.34 -1.98
CA LEU A 85 -3.56 0.15 -2.55
C LEU A 85 -4.13 1.52 -2.91
N PHE A 86 -4.74 1.60 -4.07
CA PHE A 86 -5.39 2.82 -4.53
C PHE A 86 -6.85 2.55 -4.86
N HIS A 87 -7.70 3.46 -4.43
CA HIS A 87 -9.12 3.51 -4.75
C HIS A 87 -9.43 4.90 -5.32
N PRO A 88 -10.23 5.01 -6.38
CA PRO A 88 -10.55 6.33 -6.93
C PRO A 88 -11.39 7.23 -5.99
N ARG A 89 -12.00 6.68 -4.94
CA ARG A 89 -12.88 7.39 -4.01
C ARG A 89 -12.85 6.75 -2.61
N ASP A 90 -12.65 7.55 -1.57
CA ASP A 90 -13.14 7.27 -0.20
C ASP A 90 -14.57 7.79 -0.14
N TRP A 91 -15.52 7.00 0.35
CA TRP A 91 -16.93 7.32 0.24
C TRP A 91 -17.76 6.85 1.42
N ASN A 92 -18.88 7.53 1.68
CA ASN A 92 -19.86 7.13 2.69
C ASN A 92 -21.30 7.35 2.19
N HIS A 93 -22.27 6.63 2.75
CA HIS A 93 -23.70 6.76 2.41
C HIS A 93 -24.28 8.14 2.75
N PHE A 94 -23.74 8.79 3.78
CA PHE A 94 -24.24 10.07 4.27
C PHE A 94 -23.28 11.21 3.91
N THR A 95 -23.43 11.75 2.71
CA THR A 95 -22.64 12.89 2.22
C THR A 95 -23.12 14.26 2.73
N PHE A 96 -24.14 14.31 3.58
CA PHE A 96 -24.69 15.56 4.10
C PHE A 96 -23.95 16.05 5.35
N TYR A 97 -23.27 17.20 5.22
CA TYR A 97 -22.72 18.05 6.28
C TYR A 97 -21.49 17.55 7.06
N LEU A 98 -20.96 16.35 6.83
CA LEU A 98 -19.74 15.86 7.52
C LEU A 98 -18.52 15.67 6.62
N HIS A 99 -18.70 15.57 5.30
CA HIS A 99 -17.59 15.51 4.35
C HIS A 99 -16.54 14.41 4.66
N ASP A 100 -17.07 13.21 4.91
CA ASP A 100 -16.33 11.96 5.13
C ASP A 100 -16.21 11.16 3.82
N THR A 101 -15.92 11.86 2.72
CA THR A 101 -15.86 11.30 1.36
C THR A 101 -14.90 12.18 0.58
N HIS A 102 -13.97 11.60 -0.17
CA HIS A 102 -13.04 12.36 -0.98
C HIS A 102 -12.61 11.62 -2.23
N GLU A 103 -12.20 12.40 -3.22
CA GLU A 103 -11.51 11.91 -4.40
C GLU A 103 -10.16 11.32 -3.99
N ASN A 104 -9.85 10.17 -4.58
CA ASN A 104 -8.68 9.35 -4.29
C ASN A 104 -8.64 8.84 -2.85
N ASP A 105 -8.26 7.59 -2.72
CA ASP A 105 -7.91 7.01 -1.46
C ASP A 105 -6.73 6.06 -1.63
N GLY A 106 -5.81 6.14 -0.70
CA GLY A 106 -4.51 5.53 -0.83
C GLY A 106 -4.10 5.01 0.51
N GLU A 107 -3.84 3.72 0.59
CA GLU A 107 -3.54 3.04 1.85
C GLU A 107 -2.33 2.12 1.68
N ASN A 108 -1.51 2.06 2.72
CA ASN A 108 -0.21 1.41 2.65
C ASN A 108 -0.07 0.25 3.62
N LEU A 109 0.71 -0.76 3.24
CA LEU A 109 1.21 -1.76 4.17
C LEU A 109 2.66 -2.09 3.86
N GLN A 110 3.38 -2.65 4.83
CA GLN A 110 4.76 -3.08 4.64
C GLN A 110 5.00 -4.44 5.27
N VAL A 111 5.60 -5.33 4.49
CA VAL A 111 6.03 -6.65 4.91
C VAL A 111 7.55 -6.62 5.06
N VAL A 112 8.05 -6.98 6.26
CA VAL A 112 9.49 -7.12 6.51
C VAL A 112 9.84 -8.59 6.60
N VAL A 113 10.81 -8.99 5.78
CA VAL A 113 11.25 -10.37 5.65
C VAL A 113 12.68 -10.48 6.11
N ARG A 114 12.95 -11.43 7.01
CA ARG A 114 14.31 -11.79 7.40
C ARG A 114 14.89 -12.81 6.42
N LYS A 115 16.07 -12.51 5.86
CA LYS A 115 16.66 -13.28 4.76
C LYS A 115 17.23 -14.63 5.18
N LYS A 116 17.73 -14.76 6.42
CA LYS A 116 18.41 -15.99 6.87
C LYS A 116 17.52 -17.24 6.79
N ASP A 117 16.22 -17.04 7.00
CA ASP A 117 15.19 -18.08 7.11
C ASP A 117 13.96 -17.78 6.25
N ASN A 118 13.98 -16.70 5.45
CA ASN A 118 12.86 -16.23 4.63
C ASN A 118 11.57 -15.93 5.43
N ALA A 119 11.70 -15.70 6.74
CA ALA A 119 10.56 -15.50 7.63
C ALA A 119 10.01 -14.07 7.51
N VAL A 120 8.69 -13.95 7.38
CA VAL A 120 8.01 -12.66 7.58
C VAL A 120 8.02 -12.35 9.08
N VAL A 121 8.63 -11.23 9.46
CA VAL A 121 8.86 -10.86 10.87
C VAL A 121 8.07 -9.65 11.33
N ILE A 122 7.68 -8.77 10.40
CA ILE A 122 6.82 -7.60 10.66
C ILE A 122 5.79 -7.49 9.55
N LEU A 123 4.55 -7.24 9.95
CA LEU A 123 3.53 -6.63 9.12
C LEU A 123 3.22 -5.25 9.73
N TRP A 124 3.38 -4.19 8.95
CA TRP A 124 2.90 -2.85 9.27
C TRP A 124 1.73 -2.53 8.35
N THR A 125 0.63 -1.99 8.88
CA THR A 125 -0.53 -1.57 8.09
C THR A 125 -0.92 -0.15 8.42
N GLN A 126 -1.48 0.54 7.43
CA GLN A 126 -2.05 1.88 7.57
C GLN A 126 -3.56 1.78 7.58
N ALA A 127 -4.17 2.52 8.50
CA ALA A 127 -5.60 2.76 8.46
C ALA A 127 -5.81 4.25 8.71
N HIS A 128 -6.21 4.96 7.66
CA HIS A 128 -6.29 6.40 7.63
C HIS A 128 -4.94 7.03 8.04
N TYR A 129 -4.94 8.01 8.94
CA TYR A 129 -3.73 8.62 9.48
C TYR A 129 -3.05 7.82 10.60
N GLY A 130 -3.60 6.64 10.95
CA GLY A 130 -3.09 5.72 11.95
C GLY A 130 -2.28 4.58 11.34
N SER A 131 -1.58 3.83 12.19
CA SER A 131 -0.87 2.63 11.75
C SER A 131 -0.70 1.63 12.87
N ASP A 132 -0.71 0.35 12.52
CA ASP A 132 -0.48 -0.76 13.43
C ASP A 132 0.71 -1.62 13.01
N VAL A 133 1.31 -2.28 14.01
CA VAL A 133 2.42 -3.21 13.79
C VAL A 133 2.13 -4.54 14.43
N TYR A 134 2.29 -5.58 13.63
CA TYR A 134 2.07 -6.96 14.00
C TYR A 134 3.39 -7.73 13.96
N ALA A 135 3.57 -8.61 14.93
CA ALA A 135 4.73 -9.47 15.03
C ALA A 135 4.35 -10.84 15.61
N ASN A 136 4.74 -11.91 14.92
CA ASN A 136 4.51 -13.26 15.40
C ASN A 136 5.52 -13.66 16.49
N ARG A 137 5.12 -14.58 17.37
CA ARG A 137 5.98 -15.07 18.46
C ARG A 137 7.28 -15.65 17.90
N GLY A 138 8.40 -15.35 18.55
CA GLY A 138 9.71 -15.84 18.11
C GLY A 138 10.30 -15.11 16.90
N SER A 139 9.62 -14.08 16.35
CA SER A 139 10.16 -13.22 15.29
C SER A 139 11.39 -12.43 15.73
N GLY A 140 11.58 -12.23 17.04
CA GLY A 140 12.62 -11.36 17.59
C GLY A 140 12.24 -9.88 17.57
N ILE A 141 11.00 -9.56 17.20
CA ILE A 141 10.42 -8.23 17.21
C ILE A 141 9.53 -8.06 18.44
N GLY A 142 9.68 -6.95 19.15
CA GLY A 142 8.88 -6.61 20.32
C GLY A 142 8.56 -5.12 20.40
N ALA A 143 7.71 -4.76 21.35
CA ALA A 143 7.32 -3.38 21.59
C ALA A 143 8.53 -2.51 21.98
N GLY A 144 8.52 -1.27 21.49
CA GLY A 144 9.51 -0.24 21.81
C GLY A 144 8.83 1.08 22.14
N LYS A 145 9.01 2.10 21.30
CA LYS A 145 8.25 3.36 21.36
C LYS A 145 6.83 3.21 20.84
N VAL A 146 6.59 2.20 20.02
CA VAL A 146 5.26 1.79 19.58
C VAL A 146 4.93 0.40 20.11
N LYS A 147 3.64 0.10 20.19
CA LYS A 147 3.12 -1.19 20.63
C LYS A 147 3.12 -2.18 19.48
N ILE A 148 3.10 -3.47 19.82
CA ILE A 148 2.71 -4.52 18.88
C ILE A 148 1.20 -4.71 19.04
N ALA A 149 0.45 -4.47 17.99
CA ALA A 149 -1.01 -4.58 17.95
C ALA A 149 -1.45 -6.04 18.15
N GLY A 150 -0.74 -6.98 17.51
CA GLY A 150 -1.03 -8.39 17.64
C GLY A 150 -0.10 -9.29 16.83
N MET A 151 -0.54 -10.53 16.64
CA MET A 151 0.03 -11.46 15.66
C MET A 151 -0.66 -11.25 14.32
N PHE A 152 -0.05 -11.73 13.23
CA PHE A 152 -0.64 -11.70 11.89
C PHE A 152 -0.66 -13.09 11.28
N GLN A 153 -1.60 -13.32 10.38
CA GLN A 153 -1.76 -14.59 9.69
C GLN A 153 -0.99 -14.60 8.37
N LEU A 154 -0.37 -15.74 8.06
CA LEU A 154 0.24 -16.01 6.76
C LEU A 154 -0.57 -17.08 6.04
N VAL A 155 -0.75 -16.93 4.73
CA VAL A 155 -1.39 -17.89 3.85
C VAL A 155 -0.48 -18.31 2.70
N ASP A 156 -0.63 -19.54 2.24
CA ASP A 156 0.10 -20.05 1.09
C ASP A 156 -0.47 -19.49 -0.23
N SER A 157 0.07 -19.93 -1.37
CA SER A 157 -0.38 -19.48 -2.69
C SER A 157 -1.83 -19.86 -3.04
N LEU A 158 -2.47 -20.72 -2.23
CA LEU A 158 -3.87 -21.12 -2.37
C LEU A 158 -4.78 -20.41 -1.34
N GLY A 159 -4.23 -19.53 -0.51
CA GLY A 159 -4.98 -18.86 0.56
C GLY A 159 -5.18 -19.70 1.81
N VAL A 160 -4.44 -20.82 1.96
CA VAL A 160 -4.55 -21.69 3.14
C VAL A 160 -3.57 -21.24 4.22
N PRO A 161 -4.02 -21.01 5.47
CA PRO A 161 -3.12 -20.67 6.57
C PRO A 161 -2.07 -21.75 6.82
N SER A 162 -0.80 -21.36 6.90
CA SER A 162 0.31 -22.29 7.17
C SER A 162 1.47 -21.60 7.89
N LEU A 163 2.28 -22.38 8.61
CA LEU A 163 3.51 -21.85 9.25
C LEU A 163 4.63 -21.58 8.23
N ASP A 164 4.62 -22.29 7.11
CA ASP A 164 5.60 -22.13 6.03
C ASP A 164 5.13 -21.14 4.94
N ALA A 165 3.96 -20.54 5.14
CA ALA A 165 3.38 -19.54 4.24
C ALA A 165 4.19 -18.22 4.22
N HIS A 166 3.95 -17.41 3.19
CA HIS A 166 4.70 -16.18 2.94
C HIS A 166 3.83 -14.96 2.66
N HIS A 167 2.56 -15.15 2.30
CA HIS A 167 1.66 -14.05 2.00
C HIS A 167 0.98 -13.59 3.28
N ALA A 168 1.19 -12.32 3.66
CA ALA A 168 0.43 -11.73 4.75
C ALA A 168 -1.06 -11.65 4.35
N ALA A 169 -1.93 -12.18 5.20
CA ALA A 169 -3.35 -11.96 5.08
C ALA A 169 -3.72 -10.65 5.76
N VAL A 170 -4.31 -9.72 5.01
CA VAL A 170 -4.77 -8.41 5.51
C VAL A 170 -6.25 -8.24 5.22
N PHE A 171 -6.93 -7.51 6.10
CA PHE A 171 -8.30 -7.05 5.92
C PHE A 171 -8.29 -5.60 5.48
N VAL A 172 -9.20 -5.24 4.58
CA VAL A 172 -9.44 -3.85 4.17
C VAL A 172 -10.93 -3.57 4.35
N GLU A 173 -11.26 -2.56 5.15
CA GLU A 173 -12.66 -2.16 5.37
C GLU A 173 -13.28 -1.60 4.08
N ALA A 174 -14.60 -1.73 3.93
CA ALA A 174 -15.31 -1.02 2.87
C ALA A 174 -15.28 0.49 3.17
N GLN A 175 -15.53 1.32 2.15
CA GLN A 175 -15.67 2.76 2.27
C GLN A 175 -14.36 3.51 2.58
N GLY A 176 -13.86 3.42 3.81
CA GLY A 176 -12.68 4.16 4.27
C GLY A 176 -11.34 3.45 4.04
N HIS A 177 -11.39 2.19 3.59
CA HIS A 177 -10.25 1.39 3.13
C HIS A 177 -9.06 1.21 4.10
N GLY A 178 -9.22 1.47 5.39
CA GLY A 178 -8.21 1.15 6.40
C GLY A 178 -7.77 -0.31 6.37
N ILE A 179 -6.45 -0.54 6.43
CA ILE A 179 -5.82 -1.86 6.34
C ILE A 179 -5.47 -2.38 7.74
N TYR A 180 -5.89 -3.60 8.02
CA TYR A 180 -5.64 -4.29 9.29
C TYR A 180 -5.08 -5.70 9.07
N GLY A 181 -4.39 -6.26 10.06
CA GLY A 181 -4.11 -7.69 10.07
C GLY A 181 -5.40 -8.50 10.27
N THR A 182 -5.55 -9.67 9.64
CA THR A 182 -6.80 -10.46 9.74
C THR A 182 -7.08 -11.05 11.12
N LEU A 183 -6.12 -11.00 12.04
CA LEU A 183 -6.28 -11.39 13.44
C LEU A 183 -6.50 -10.18 14.37
N ASP A 184 -6.56 -8.96 13.81
CA ASP A 184 -6.88 -7.75 14.55
C ASP A 184 -8.35 -7.72 14.93
N SER A 185 -8.68 -7.06 16.04
CA SER A 185 -10.07 -6.82 16.45
C SER A 185 -10.87 -5.94 15.49
N SER A 186 -10.21 -5.16 14.65
CA SER A 186 -10.83 -4.37 13.59
C SER A 186 -11.07 -5.16 12.30
N SER A 187 -10.61 -6.42 12.21
CA SER A 187 -10.85 -7.27 11.05
C SER A 187 -12.21 -7.95 11.13
N GLU A 188 -13.03 -7.77 10.09
CA GLU A 188 -14.35 -8.40 9.98
C GLU A 188 -14.34 -9.67 9.10
N VAL A 189 -13.17 -10.25 8.88
CA VAL A 189 -13.01 -11.50 8.13
C VAL A 189 -12.46 -12.62 9.00
N ILE A 190 -13.05 -13.80 8.87
CA ILE A 190 -12.57 -15.04 9.48
C ILE A 190 -11.98 -15.93 8.39
N ILE A 191 -10.70 -16.28 8.52
CA ILE A 191 -10.02 -17.24 7.63
C ILE A 191 -9.86 -18.57 8.38
N ARG A 192 -10.53 -19.60 7.89
CA ARG A 192 -10.52 -20.94 8.49
C ARG A 192 -9.25 -21.70 8.11
N VAL A 193 -8.95 -22.74 8.87
CA VAL A 193 -7.75 -23.59 8.70
C VAL A 193 -7.69 -24.31 7.36
N ASP A 194 -8.80 -24.46 6.66
CA ASP A 194 -8.89 -25.06 5.33
C ASP A 194 -8.80 -24.02 4.19
N GLY A 195 -8.56 -22.74 4.52
CA GLY A 195 -8.47 -21.64 3.56
C GLY A 195 -9.82 -21.05 3.14
N THR A 196 -10.94 -21.61 3.63
CA THR A 196 -12.26 -20.97 3.46
C THR A 196 -12.35 -19.71 4.32
N TRP A 197 -13.11 -18.73 3.86
CA TRP A 197 -13.24 -17.45 4.53
C TRP A 197 -14.66 -16.93 4.46
N GLU A 198 -15.02 -16.10 5.43
CA GLU A 198 -16.31 -15.41 5.50
C GLU A 198 -16.11 -14.02 6.13
N PHE A 199 -16.83 -13.04 5.59
CA PHE A 199 -16.98 -11.73 6.24
C PHE A 199 -18.13 -11.82 7.25
N GLU A 200 -17.98 -11.18 8.41
CA GLU A 200 -18.94 -11.28 9.52
C GLU A 200 -20.26 -10.57 9.22
N GLU A 201 -20.19 -9.33 8.71
CA GLU A 201 -21.38 -8.51 8.42
C GLU A 201 -21.48 -8.09 6.94
N GLU A 202 -20.35 -7.89 6.27
CA GLU A 202 -20.29 -7.36 4.91
C GLU A 202 -20.16 -8.43 3.81
N SER A 203 -20.25 -8.01 2.55
CA SER A 203 -19.78 -8.83 1.42
C SER A 203 -18.33 -8.48 1.12
N GLY A 204 -17.57 -9.32 0.43
CA GLY A 204 -16.23 -8.93 0.03
C GLY A 204 -15.54 -9.83 -0.98
N ILE A 205 -14.34 -9.40 -1.33
CA ILE A 205 -13.49 -9.96 -2.38
C ILE A 205 -12.14 -10.33 -1.77
N LEU A 206 -11.63 -11.50 -2.11
CA LEU A 206 -10.24 -11.85 -1.87
C LEU A 206 -9.39 -11.46 -3.07
N PHE A 207 -8.60 -10.40 -2.92
CA PHE A 207 -7.58 -10.01 -3.88
C PHE A 207 -6.28 -10.75 -3.59
N ARG A 208 -5.67 -11.34 -4.62
CA ARG A 208 -4.40 -12.09 -4.50
C ARG A 208 -3.48 -11.81 -5.70
N PRO A 209 -2.15 -11.97 -5.57
CA PRO A 209 -1.25 -11.68 -6.68
C PRO A 209 -1.55 -12.59 -7.88
N ALA A 210 -1.59 -12.02 -9.08
CA ALA A 210 -1.80 -12.76 -10.32
C ALA A 210 -0.77 -13.88 -10.50
N PHE A 211 -1.20 -15.02 -11.07
CA PHE A 211 -0.27 -16.04 -11.55
C PHE A 211 0.42 -15.56 -12.83
N ASP A 212 1.57 -16.15 -13.16
CA ASP A 212 2.29 -15.77 -14.37
C ASP A 212 1.40 -16.00 -15.61
N GLY A 213 1.20 -14.94 -16.38
CA GLY A 213 0.34 -14.96 -17.57
C GLY A 213 -1.17 -14.92 -17.29
N GLU A 214 -1.58 -14.77 -16.02
CA GLU A 214 -2.98 -14.58 -15.69
C GLU A 214 -3.44 -13.15 -15.96
N GLU A 215 -4.56 -13.02 -16.65
CA GLU A 215 -5.17 -11.73 -16.94
C GLU A 215 -5.88 -11.17 -15.71
N VAL A 216 -5.83 -9.84 -15.58
CA VAL A 216 -6.44 -9.08 -14.50
C VAL A 216 -7.46 -8.13 -15.11
N PHE A 217 -8.70 -8.17 -14.62
CA PHE A 217 -9.83 -7.38 -15.10
C PHE A 217 -10.60 -6.80 -13.92
N GLU A 218 -11.38 -5.74 -14.16
CA GLU A 218 -12.32 -5.25 -13.15
C GLU A 218 -13.29 -6.37 -12.74
N PRO A 219 -13.42 -6.68 -11.43
CA PRO A 219 -14.43 -7.63 -10.98
C PRO A 219 -15.83 -7.07 -11.21
N LYS A 220 -16.82 -7.94 -11.41
CA LYS A 220 -18.21 -7.49 -11.55
C LYS A 220 -18.64 -6.83 -10.24
N LYS A 221 -19.50 -5.81 -10.33
CA LYS A 221 -20.00 -5.04 -9.17
C LYS A 221 -20.60 -5.89 -8.02
N THR A 222 -21.02 -7.12 -8.31
CA THR A 222 -21.58 -8.05 -7.32
C THR A 222 -20.69 -9.28 -7.10
N SER A 223 -19.42 -9.23 -7.53
CA SER A 223 -18.50 -10.34 -7.38
C SER A 223 -18.20 -10.54 -5.91
N SER A 224 -18.57 -11.70 -5.39
CA SER A 224 -17.91 -12.32 -4.24
C SER A 224 -16.94 -13.37 -4.78
N GLY A 225 -15.76 -13.51 -4.14
CA GLY A 225 -14.79 -14.54 -4.51
C GLY A 225 -13.37 -14.02 -4.68
N ILE A 226 -12.58 -14.73 -5.49
CA ILE A 226 -11.13 -14.49 -5.64
C ILE A 226 -10.87 -13.69 -6.92
N VAL A 227 -10.14 -12.58 -6.79
CA VAL A 227 -9.79 -11.69 -7.90
C VAL A 227 -8.26 -11.54 -7.94
N PRO A 228 -7.60 -11.82 -9.08
CA PRO A 228 -6.17 -11.56 -9.20
C PRO A 228 -5.91 -10.05 -9.29
N TYR A 229 -4.80 -9.59 -8.72
CA TYR A 229 -4.27 -8.24 -8.96
C TYR A 229 -2.89 -8.30 -9.61
N GLN A 230 -2.56 -7.27 -10.39
CA GLN A 230 -1.20 -7.10 -10.94
C GLN A 230 -0.31 -6.33 -9.96
N LEU A 231 1.00 -6.60 -10.00
CA LEU A 231 2.00 -5.87 -9.22
C LEU A 231 2.72 -4.86 -10.12
N VAL A 232 2.79 -3.60 -9.68
CA VAL A 232 3.48 -2.51 -10.40
C VAL A 232 4.53 -1.89 -9.51
N SER A 233 5.76 -1.74 -10.01
CA SER A 233 6.86 -1.17 -9.23
C SER A 233 6.73 0.35 -9.10
N THR A 234 6.52 0.85 -7.89
CA THR A 234 6.60 2.27 -7.54
C THR A 234 7.99 2.82 -7.88
N THR A 235 9.04 2.03 -7.68
CA THR A 235 10.43 2.45 -7.95
C THR A 235 10.72 2.64 -9.44
N GLU A 236 10.11 1.84 -10.32
CA GLU A 236 10.29 1.98 -11.77
C GLU A 236 9.29 2.95 -12.42
N VAL A 237 8.08 3.08 -11.86
CA VAL A 237 7.00 3.86 -12.50
C VAL A 237 6.82 5.24 -11.86
N LEU A 238 6.67 5.31 -10.54
CA LEU A 238 6.30 6.56 -9.86
C LEU A 238 7.52 7.35 -9.38
N TRP A 239 8.55 6.69 -8.88
CA TRP A 239 9.75 7.35 -8.36
C TRP A 239 10.48 8.20 -9.42
N PRO A 240 10.68 7.75 -10.67
CA PRO A 240 11.32 8.59 -11.68
C PRO A 240 10.50 9.85 -11.96
N LEU A 241 9.16 9.75 -11.99
CA LEU A 241 8.27 10.88 -12.20
C LEU A 241 8.32 11.86 -11.03
N LEU A 242 8.34 11.35 -9.79
CA LEU A 242 8.50 12.18 -8.60
C LEU A 242 9.86 12.90 -8.60
N ARG A 243 10.95 12.17 -8.84
CA ARG A 243 12.32 12.70 -8.90
C ARG A 243 12.45 13.79 -9.97
N ASP A 244 11.78 13.61 -11.11
CA ASP A 244 11.84 14.52 -12.25
C ASP A 244 10.83 15.69 -12.12
N GLY A 245 10.10 15.79 -11.00
CA GLY A 245 9.16 16.88 -10.71
C GLY A 245 7.88 16.85 -11.55
N LEU A 246 7.47 15.66 -12.01
CA LEU A 246 6.33 15.46 -12.89
C LEU A 246 5.07 14.94 -12.18
N LEU A 247 5.20 14.55 -10.91
CA LEU A 247 4.14 13.89 -10.14
C LEU A 247 3.43 14.81 -9.14
N THR A 248 4.03 15.96 -8.79
CA THR A 248 3.58 16.84 -7.71
C THR A 248 3.13 18.22 -8.19
N GLY A 249 2.08 18.75 -7.54
CA GLY A 249 1.54 20.10 -7.75
C GLY A 249 0.19 20.13 -8.49
N ASP A 250 -0.36 21.33 -8.66
CA ASP A 250 -1.70 21.56 -9.23
C ASP A 250 -1.90 20.86 -10.59
N GLY A 251 -2.95 20.04 -10.69
CA GLY A 251 -3.28 19.25 -11.88
C GLY A 251 -2.30 18.08 -12.13
N ARG A 252 -1.60 17.63 -11.09
CA ARG A 252 -0.78 16.41 -11.09
C ARG A 252 -1.43 15.37 -10.19
N LEU A 253 -0.73 14.26 -9.98
CA LEU A 253 -1.27 13.16 -9.21
C LEU A 253 -1.28 13.44 -7.70
N LEU A 254 -0.24 14.08 -7.19
CA LEU A 254 0.04 14.17 -5.76
C LEU A 254 0.27 15.61 -5.31
N ASP A 255 -0.05 15.91 -4.04
CA ASP A 255 0.20 17.22 -3.43
C ASP A 255 0.62 17.13 -1.94
N GLY A 256 0.72 18.28 -1.28
CA GLY A 256 1.01 18.44 0.14
C GLY A 256 2.46 18.11 0.49
N SER A 257 3.40 18.30 -0.43
CA SER A 257 4.79 17.84 -0.26
C SER A 257 5.50 18.42 0.96
N VAL A 258 6.25 17.58 1.65
CA VAL A 258 7.10 17.95 2.80
C VAL A 258 8.50 17.36 2.65
N PRO A 259 9.55 17.99 3.22
CA PRO A 259 10.89 17.42 3.17
C PRO A 259 11.02 16.21 4.12
N TYR A 260 11.70 15.17 3.65
CA TYR A 260 12.20 14.08 4.50
C TYR A 260 13.72 14.12 4.52
N ARG A 261 14.29 14.14 5.72
CA ARG A 261 15.74 14.18 5.89
C ARG A 261 16.19 13.36 7.07
N ASP A 262 17.20 12.55 6.81
CA ASP A 262 17.83 11.75 7.82
C ASP A 262 19.35 11.67 7.56
N GLY A 263 20.11 10.93 8.37
CA GLY A 263 21.58 10.84 8.20
C GLY A 263 22.03 10.06 6.96
N PHE A 264 21.10 9.41 6.26
CA PHE A 264 21.34 8.50 5.13
C PHE A 264 20.83 9.07 3.81
N VAL A 265 19.63 9.68 3.80
CA VAL A 265 18.98 10.22 2.60
C VAL A 265 18.32 11.57 2.85
N THR A 266 18.25 12.38 1.79
CA THR A 266 17.46 13.62 1.74
C THR A 266 16.52 13.52 0.55
N ILE A 267 15.22 13.69 0.81
CA ILE A 267 14.17 13.85 -0.19
C ILE A 267 13.53 15.22 0.03
N THR A 268 13.63 16.09 -0.96
CA THR A 268 13.17 17.48 -0.85
C THR A 268 11.65 17.58 -0.82
N GLU A 269 10.97 16.74 -1.60
CA GLU A 269 9.53 16.77 -1.78
C GLU A 269 8.99 15.35 -1.66
N VAL A 270 8.52 15.00 -0.46
CA VAL A 270 7.73 13.79 -0.23
C VAL A 270 6.25 14.17 -0.28
N PRO A 271 5.51 13.79 -1.33
CA PRO A 271 4.08 14.06 -1.40
C PRO A 271 3.37 13.29 -0.30
N ARG A 272 2.48 13.99 0.41
CA ARG A 272 1.68 13.39 1.48
C ARG A 272 0.42 12.73 0.94
N TYR A 273 -0.17 13.33 -0.08
CA TYR A 273 -1.52 13.02 -0.50
C TYR A 273 -1.64 12.91 -2.02
N TYR A 274 -2.70 12.26 -2.47
CA TYR A 274 -3.25 12.49 -3.81
C TYR A 274 -3.90 13.87 -3.89
N ASP A 275 -3.69 14.55 -5.02
CA ASP A 275 -4.37 15.81 -5.35
C ASP A 275 -5.87 15.57 -5.51
N ALA A 276 -6.71 16.31 -4.79
CA ALA A 276 -8.15 16.10 -4.71
C ALA A 276 -8.93 17.41 -4.51
N ASP A 277 -9.63 17.86 -5.57
CA ASP A 277 -10.39 19.11 -5.56
C ASP A 277 -11.86 18.94 -5.10
N ARG A 278 -12.32 17.69 -4.91
CA ARG A 278 -13.72 17.39 -4.58
C ARG A 278 -13.91 16.70 -3.24
N PHE A 279 -15.00 17.11 -2.57
CA PHE A 279 -15.55 16.55 -1.33
C PHE A 279 -14.66 16.59 -0.08
N SER A 280 -13.50 17.23 -0.17
CA SER A 280 -12.45 17.61 0.81
C SER A 280 -12.83 18.00 2.25
N GLY A 281 -14.09 18.33 2.55
CA GLY A 281 -14.53 18.64 3.90
C GLY A 281 -13.89 19.82 4.63
N PRO A 282 -14.30 20.07 5.89
CA PRO A 282 -13.94 21.28 6.62
C PRO A 282 -12.47 21.31 7.05
N PHE A 283 -11.77 20.18 6.94
CA PHE A 283 -10.35 20.02 7.27
C PHE A 283 -9.41 20.11 6.06
N GLY A 284 -9.95 20.35 4.86
CA GLY A 284 -9.20 20.68 3.65
C GLY A 284 -9.06 19.53 2.64
N PRO A 285 -8.70 19.86 1.39
CA PRO A 285 -8.45 18.89 0.30
C PRO A 285 -7.30 17.93 0.61
N ASP A 286 -7.19 16.90 -0.22
CA ASP A 286 -6.07 15.95 -0.26
C ASP A 286 -5.96 15.04 0.98
N ARG A 287 -6.72 13.94 0.98
CA ARG A 287 -6.75 13.01 2.12
C ARG A 287 -6.24 11.60 1.80
N GLY A 288 -6.43 11.12 0.56
CA GLY A 288 -5.88 9.83 0.13
C GLY A 288 -4.36 9.84 0.25
N ILE A 289 -3.78 8.87 0.96
CA ILE A 289 -2.37 8.91 1.33
C ILE A 289 -1.49 8.45 0.17
N SER A 290 -0.42 9.20 -0.09
CA SER A 290 0.56 8.89 -1.14
C SER A 290 1.31 7.57 -0.89
N PRO A 291 1.72 6.84 -1.95
CA PRO A 291 2.56 5.63 -1.84
C PRO A 291 3.94 5.88 -1.21
N PHE A 292 4.36 7.14 -1.07
CA PHE A 292 5.65 7.52 -0.48
C PHE A 292 5.54 7.91 1.01
N ALA A 293 4.33 8.03 1.56
CA ALA A 293 4.07 8.69 2.83
C ALA A 293 3.99 7.74 4.06
N LEU A 294 4.73 6.63 4.04
CA LEU A 294 4.71 5.62 5.11
C LEU A 294 5.49 6.07 6.35
N ASP A 295 4.86 6.04 7.53
CA ASP A 295 5.48 6.18 8.86
C ASP A 295 4.52 5.71 9.97
N PHE A 296 5.01 5.51 11.20
CA PHE A 296 4.25 5.22 12.42
C PHE A 296 3.28 6.34 12.88
N GLY A 297 3.12 7.37 12.08
CA GLY A 297 2.27 8.51 12.34
C GLY A 297 2.46 9.58 11.27
N PHE A 298 1.46 10.44 11.12
CA PHE A 298 1.40 11.38 10.00
C PHE A 298 2.01 12.76 10.34
N LYS A 299 3.23 12.78 10.88
CA LYS A 299 3.91 14.02 11.30
C LYS A 299 4.94 14.50 10.28
N GLU A 300 4.95 15.81 10.01
CA GLU A 300 5.98 16.44 9.18
C GLU A 300 7.39 16.11 9.69
N GLY A 301 8.31 15.86 8.76
CA GLY A 301 9.71 15.51 9.04
C GLY A 301 9.95 14.02 9.32
N THR A 302 8.91 13.21 9.51
CA THR A 302 9.03 11.74 9.63
C THR A 302 8.23 10.96 8.59
N ILE A 303 7.24 11.60 7.95
CA ILE A 303 6.51 11.03 6.80
C ILE A 303 7.50 10.55 5.72
N GLY A 304 7.30 9.31 5.28
CA GLY A 304 8.15 8.61 4.32
C GLY A 304 9.33 7.87 4.94
N SER A 305 9.55 7.94 6.25
CA SER A 305 10.68 7.24 6.89
C SER A 305 10.61 5.72 6.75
N LEU A 306 9.42 5.11 6.74
CA LEU A 306 9.27 3.68 6.45
C LEU A 306 9.42 3.34 4.96
N PHE A 307 9.25 4.30 4.07
CA PHE A 307 9.47 4.10 2.63
C PHE A 307 10.96 4.25 2.27
N PHE A 308 11.59 5.33 2.73
CA PHE A 308 12.94 5.70 2.33
C PHE A 308 14.05 5.15 3.25
N ASN A 309 13.79 4.93 4.55
CA ASN A 309 14.78 4.31 5.45
C ASN A 309 14.13 3.40 6.52
N PRO A 310 13.40 2.35 6.11
CA PRO A 310 12.69 1.48 7.04
C PRO A 310 13.61 0.79 8.04
N ALA A 311 14.82 0.37 7.64
CA ALA A 311 15.75 -0.34 8.53
C ALA A 311 16.08 0.51 9.76
N ARG A 312 16.39 1.79 9.57
CA ARG A 312 16.60 2.71 10.69
C ARG A 312 15.30 2.95 11.45
N ARG A 313 14.21 3.21 10.74
CA ARG A 313 12.95 3.63 11.37
C ARG A 313 12.38 2.57 12.29
N TYR A 314 12.37 1.30 11.90
CA TYR A 314 11.95 0.21 12.79
C TYR A 314 12.89 0.06 14.01
N ALA A 315 14.20 0.16 13.83
CA ALA A 315 15.16 0.06 14.94
C ALA A 315 14.99 1.20 15.97
N GLU A 316 14.49 2.37 15.55
CA GLU A 316 14.18 3.48 16.46
C GLU A 316 12.86 3.29 17.23
N MET A 317 11.92 2.53 16.66
CA MET A 317 10.53 2.45 17.12
C MET A 317 10.19 1.13 17.81
N LEU A 318 10.89 0.05 17.49
CA LEU A 318 10.66 -1.30 18.01
C LEU A 318 11.85 -1.81 18.80
N SER A 319 11.61 -2.81 19.64
CA SER A 319 12.67 -3.64 20.21
C SER A 319 12.99 -4.77 19.23
N ILE A 320 14.25 -4.84 18.79
CA ILE A 320 14.69 -5.83 17.80
C ILE A 320 15.83 -6.66 18.40
N THR A 321 15.66 -7.98 18.38
CA THR A 321 16.65 -8.95 18.85
C THR A 321 17.17 -9.78 17.69
N GLY A 322 18.48 -10.04 17.67
CA GLY A 322 19.14 -10.72 16.58
C GLY A 322 19.74 -9.76 15.55
N GLU A 323 20.04 -10.28 14.36
CA GLU A 323 20.67 -9.50 13.30
C GLU A 323 19.70 -8.47 12.71
N TRP A 324 20.13 -7.22 12.56
CA TRP A 324 19.37 -6.15 11.92
C TRP A 324 20.33 -5.17 11.26
N SER A 325 20.35 -5.15 9.93
CA SER A 325 21.30 -4.35 9.16
C SER A 325 20.65 -3.08 8.66
N SER A 326 21.36 -1.96 8.80
CA SER A 326 21.03 -0.68 8.16
C SER A 326 21.82 -0.44 6.87
N LEU A 327 22.62 -1.41 6.42
CA LEU A 327 23.37 -1.34 5.18
C LEU A 327 22.52 -1.85 4.02
N TYR A 328 22.02 -0.93 3.20
CA TYR A 328 21.30 -1.25 1.97
C TYR A 328 22.25 -1.80 0.89
N LEU A 329 21.86 -2.89 0.24
CA LEU A 329 22.63 -3.51 -0.85
C LEU A 329 22.40 -2.79 -2.19
N HIS A 330 21.20 -2.23 -2.35
CA HIS A 330 20.81 -1.36 -3.47
C HIS A 330 19.88 -0.27 -2.93
N TYR A 331 20.10 0.98 -3.35
CA TYR A 331 19.29 2.11 -2.87
C TYR A 331 18.92 3.06 -4.04
N PRO A 332 17.66 3.01 -4.53
CA PRO A 332 17.25 3.73 -5.74
C PRO A 332 16.91 5.20 -5.50
N PHE A 333 16.81 5.64 -4.25
CA PHE A 333 16.26 6.96 -3.87
C PHE A 333 17.31 8.06 -3.68
N HIS A 334 18.54 7.85 -4.15
CA HIS A 334 19.52 8.94 -4.16
C HIS A 334 19.04 10.05 -5.11
N GLN A 335 18.80 11.24 -4.57
CA GLN A 335 18.77 12.44 -5.39
C GLN A 335 20.18 12.65 -5.92
N ASN A 336 20.38 12.49 -7.24
CA ASN A 336 21.54 13.11 -7.86
C ASN A 336 21.42 14.60 -7.58
N SER A 337 22.44 15.18 -6.97
CA SER A 337 22.58 16.63 -6.88
C SER A 337 22.73 17.17 -8.30
N HIS A 338 21.60 17.47 -8.93
CA HIS A 338 21.60 18.25 -10.15
C HIS A 338 22.13 19.65 -9.78
N ARG A 339 23.28 19.94 -10.40
CA ARG A 339 23.99 21.21 -10.42
C ARG A 339 23.16 22.32 -11.01
#